data_AF-A0AAI9YN64-F1
#
_entry.id   AF-A0AAI9YN64-F1
#
_cell.length_a   1.000
_cell.length_b   1.000
_cell.length_c   1.000
_cell.angle_alpha   90.00
_cell.angle_beta   90.00
_cell.angle_gamma   90.00
#
_symmetry.space_group_name_H-M   'P 1'
#
loop_
_entity.id
_entity.type
_entity.pdbx_description
1 polymer ?
#
loop_
_entity_poly.entity_id
_entity_poly.type
_entity_poly.pdbx_seq_one_letter_code
_entity_poly.pdbx_strand_id
1 'polypeptide(L)'
;MLRTGTNSLAAALSELGFKHVFHGLDSRTKPTHWAFFERAAIATWPEVNAKGQTPPPTPFTRKDWDELFGSYDAVTDLSCFWAVQLIDAYPDAKIILTERDFDKWFPSFDSQVIQPLFGPWVDVFLKDGWEPLCKFLEKDVPKDKSFPRVNDKASHTESDRVIRRAAWLQAARAVVPYAIAITAAYLGCVYWSRIV
;
A
#
# COMPACT_ATOMS: atom_id res chain seq x y z
N MET A 1 5.86 -6.27 2.40
CA MET A 1 4.91 -5.70 1.41
C MET A 1 5.34 -6.05 0.00
N LEU A 2 4.49 -5.92 -1.01
CA LEU A 2 4.91 -6.07 -2.41
C LEU A 2 6.09 -5.14 -2.73
N ARG A 3 6.92 -5.54 -3.69
CA ARG A 3 8.04 -4.71 -4.23
C ARG A 3 9.19 -4.43 -3.24
N THR A 4 9.31 -5.26 -2.21
CA THR A 4 10.40 -5.25 -1.22
C THR A 4 11.40 -6.40 -1.40
N GLY A 5 11.39 -7.08 -2.55
CA GLY A 5 12.24 -8.25 -2.83
C GLY A 5 11.57 -9.60 -2.58
N THR A 6 10.24 -9.63 -2.51
CA THR A 6 9.41 -10.82 -2.25
C THR A 6 9.68 -11.98 -3.21
N ASN A 7 9.88 -11.71 -4.50
CA ASN A 7 10.18 -12.76 -5.48
C ASN A 7 11.58 -13.36 -5.30
N SER A 8 12.57 -12.53 -4.93
CA SER A 8 13.92 -13.00 -4.60
C SER A 8 13.92 -13.81 -3.31
N LEU A 9 13.12 -13.41 -2.30
CA LEU A 9 12.93 -14.20 -1.08
C LEU A 9 12.27 -15.55 -1.39
N ALA A 10 11.25 -15.57 -2.25
CA ALA A 10 10.61 -16.82 -2.65
C ALA A 10 11.62 -17.78 -3.31
N ALA A 11 12.43 -17.29 -4.24
CA ALA A 11 13.50 -18.07 -4.86
C ALA A 11 14.53 -18.56 -3.84
N ALA A 12 14.98 -17.70 -2.91
CA ALA A 12 15.93 -18.08 -1.87
C ALA A 12 15.39 -19.17 -0.94
N LEU A 13 14.09 -19.11 -0.59
CA LEU A 13 13.45 -20.17 0.20
C LEU A 13 13.39 -21.49 -0.56
N SER A 14 13.12 -21.46 -1.87
CA SER A 14 13.19 -22.66 -2.71
C SER A 14 14.59 -23.28 -2.73
N GLU A 15 15.65 -22.48 -2.86
CA GLU A 15 17.04 -22.94 -2.78
C GLU A 15 17.39 -23.54 -1.40
N LEU A 16 16.75 -23.05 -0.34
CA LEU A 16 16.90 -23.60 1.02
C LEU A 16 16.10 -24.89 1.26
N GLY A 17 15.39 -25.41 0.24
CA GLY A 17 14.71 -26.71 0.29
C GLY A 17 13.22 -26.65 0.63
N PHE A 18 12.61 -25.47 0.68
CA PHE A 18 11.14 -25.33 0.76
C PHE A 18 10.56 -25.69 -0.61
N LYS A 19 9.73 -26.74 -0.67
CA LYS A 19 9.27 -27.34 -1.93
C LYS A 19 8.22 -26.51 -2.63
N HIS A 20 7.33 -25.89 -1.84
CA HIS A 20 6.24 -25.07 -2.35
C HIS A 20 6.25 -23.71 -1.68
N VAL A 21 6.71 -22.68 -2.41
CA VAL A 21 6.74 -21.30 -1.92
C VAL A 21 5.76 -20.46 -2.74
N PHE A 22 4.70 -19.98 -2.11
CA PHE A 22 3.72 -19.13 -2.77
C PHE A 22 4.31 -17.74 -3.02
N HIS A 23 4.16 -17.24 -4.24
CA HIS A 23 4.39 -15.84 -4.58
C HIS A 23 3.17 -15.27 -5.31
N GLY A 24 2.92 -13.97 -5.17
CA GLY A 24 1.75 -13.31 -5.76
C GLY A 24 1.64 -13.41 -7.28
N LEU A 25 2.77 -13.67 -7.95
CA LEU A 25 2.83 -13.95 -9.38
C LEU A 25 2.11 -15.26 -9.78
N ASP A 26 2.03 -16.24 -8.87
CA ASP A 26 1.34 -17.52 -9.10
C ASP A 26 -0.16 -17.33 -9.32
N SER A 27 -0.71 -16.22 -8.83
CA SER A 27 -2.13 -15.89 -8.91
C SER A 27 -2.52 -15.19 -10.22
N ARG A 28 -1.57 -14.70 -11.03
CA ARG A 28 -1.85 -13.86 -12.23
C ARG A 28 -2.92 -14.41 -13.16
N THR A 29 -2.97 -15.72 -13.34
CA THR A 29 -3.88 -16.38 -14.28
C THR A 29 -4.74 -17.44 -13.61
N LYS A 30 -4.89 -17.40 -12.27
CA LYS A 30 -5.64 -18.40 -11.51
C LYS A 30 -6.89 -17.76 -10.89
N PRO A 31 -8.06 -17.80 -11.56
CA PRO A 31 -9.30 -17.24 -11.03
C PRO A 31 -9.67 -17.77 -9.64
N THR A 32 -9.33 -19.03 -9.35
CA THR A 32 -9.56 -19.65 -8.04
C THR A 32 -8.79 -18.96 -6.91
N HIS A 33 -7.57 -18.48 -7.16
CA HIS A 33 -6.82 -17.70 -6.17
C HIS A 33 -7.50 -16.36 -5.90
N TRP A 34 -7.99 -15.68 -6.95
CA TRP A 34 -8.69 -14.40 -6.78
C TRP A 34 -10.02 -14.54 -6.05
N ALA A 35 -10.79 -15.60 -6.34
CA ALA A 35 -12.01 -15.91 -5.60
C ALA A 35 -11.73 -16.23 -4.12
N PHE A 36 -10.61 -16.90 -3.83
CA PHE A 36 -10.14 -17.11 -2.46
C PHE A 36 -9.80 -15.78 -1.77
N PHE A 37 -9.03 -14.90 -2.42
CA PHE A 37 -8.66 -13.59 -1.88
C PHE A 37 -9.86 -12.67 -1.65
N GLU A 38 -10.86 -12.73 -2.54
CA GLU A 38 -12.11 -11.99 -2.37
C GLU A 38 -12.86 -12.47 -1.11
N ARG A 39 -13.01 -13.79 -0.92
CA ARG A 39 -13.62 -14.33 0.30
C ARG A 39 -12.83 -13.97 1.55
N ALA A 40 -11.50 -14.05 1.49
CA ALA A 40 -10.63 -13.67 2.59
C ALA A 40 -10.77 -12.17 2.93
N ALA A 41 -10.88 -11.29 1.93
CA ALA A 41 -11.11 -9.86 2.13
C ALA A 41 -12.50 -9.57 2.73
N ILE A 42 -13.53 -10.27 2.26
CA ILE A 42 -14.90 -10.18 2.78
C ILE A 42 -14.97 -10.63 4.25
N ALA A 43 -14.31 -11.75 4.58
CA ALA A 43 -14.26 -12.28 5.94
C ALA A 43 -13.44 -11.41 6.91
N THR A 44 -12.37 -10.78 6.41
CA THR A 44 -11.47 -9.96 7.24
C THR A 44 -12.03 -8.57 7.51
N TRP A 45 -12.68 -7.96 6.51
CA TRP A 45 -13.22 -6.61 6.59
C TRP A 45 -14.68 -6.56 6.11
N PRO A 46 -15.61 -7.23 6.82
CA PRO A 46 -17.00 -7.32 6.40
C PRO A 46 -17.71 -5.96 6.32
N GLU A 47 -17.29 -4.98 7.12
CA GLU A 47 -17.84 -3.62 7.14
C GLU A 47 -17.67 -2.86 5.82
N VAL A 48 -16.61 -3.15 5.06
CA VAL A 48 -16.37 -2.54 3.75
C VAL A 48 -16.78 -3.46 2.59
N ASN A 49 -16.70 -4.79 2.79
CA ASN A 49 -16.77 -5.76 1.70
C ASN A 49 -18.04 -6.63 1.68
N ALA A 50 -18.82 -6.71 2.77
CA ALA A 50 -19.97 -7.62 2.89
C ALA A 50 -21.34 -6.94 2.71
N LYS A 51 -21.43 -5.84 1.94
CA LYS A 51 -22.69 -5.08 1.76
C LYS A 51 -23.83 -6.02 1.32
N GLY A 52 -24.83 -6.18 2.18
CA GLY A 52 -26.02 -7.00 1.93
C GLY A 52 -25.97 -8.43 2.48
N GLN A 53 -24.85 -8.87 3.09
CA GLN A 53 -24.77 -10.19 3.73
C GLN A 53 -25.23 -10.11 5.19
N THR A 54 -26.26 -10.88 5.55
CA THR A 54 -26.78 -11.00 6.92
C THR A 54 -27.00 -12.47 7.25
N PRO A 55 -26.36 -13.04 8.30
CA PRO A 55 -25.39 -12.41 9.20
C PRO A 55 -24.07 -12.04 8.48
N PRO A 56 -23.25 -11.15 9.06
CA PRO A 56 -21.94 -10.85 8.51
C PRO A 56 -21.06 -12.11 8.44
N PRO A 57 -20.15 -12.20 7.46
CA PRO A 57 -19.18 -13.28 7.37
C PRO A 57 -18.38 -13.44 8.66
N THR A 58 -18.00 -14.68 8.96
CA THR A 58 -17.08 -14.97 10.05
C THR A 58 -15.63 -14.85 9.57
N PRO A 59 -14.68 -14.47 10.44
CA PRO A 59 -13.26 -14.48 10.10
C PRO A 59 -12.79 -15.87 9.65
N PHE A 60 -11.87 -15.92 8.70
CA PHE A 60 -11.26 -17.18 8.24
C PHE A 60 -10.58 -17.91 9.39
N THR A 61 -10.87 -19.21 9.50
CA THR A 61 -10.14 -20.14 10.35
C THR A 61 -8.89 -20.65 9.63
N ARG A 62 -7.98 -21.33 10.35
CA ARG A 62 -6.84 -22.02 9.74
C ARG A 62 -7.27 -22.96 8.60
N LYS A 63 -8.38 -23.69 8.76
CA LYS A 63 -8.91 -24.59 7.74
C LYS A 63 -9.31 -23.86 6.46
N ASP A 64 -9.83 -22.64 6.59
CA ASP A 64 -10.16 -21.81 5.43
C ASP A 64 -8.87 -21.34 4.74
N TRP A 65 -7.86 -20.91 5.51
CA TRP A 65 -6.55 -20.55 4.95
C TRP A 65 -5.86 -21.73 4.25
N ASP A 66 -6.01 -22.95 4.78
CA ASP A 66 -5.43 -24.17 4.23
C ASP A 66 -5.97 -24.50 2.83
N GLU A 67 -7.14 -23.99 2.43
CA GLU A 67 -7.70 -24.17 1.09
C GLU A 67 -6.75 -23.68 -0.01
N LEU A 68 -6.07 -22.55 0.22
CA LEU A 68 -5.03 -22.05 -0.68
C LEU A 68 -3.63 -22.36 -0.15
N PHE A 69 -3.35 -21.98 1.10
CA PHE A 69 -1.99 -21.98 1.63
C PHE A 69 -1.56 -23.32 2.22
N GLY A 70 -2.47 -24.26 2.46
CA GLY A 70 -2.17 -25.53 3.13
C GLY A 70 -1.24 -26.46 2.36
N SER A 71 -1.05 -26.21 1.07
CA SER A 71 -0.10 -26.93 0.22
C SER A 71 1.27 -26.25 0.08
N TYR A 72 1.45 -25.07 0.68
CA TYR A 72 2.68 -24.30 0.62
C TYR A 72 3.45 -24.40 1.93
N ASP A 73 4.77 -24.54 1.83
CA ASP A 73 5.69 -24.51 2.97
C ASP A 73 5.97 -23.06 3.44
N ALA A 74 5.82 -22.09 2.53
CA ALA A 74 6.01 -20.66 2.81
C ALA A 74 5.16 -19.79 1.87
N VAL A 75 4.78 -18.60 2.34
CA VAL A 75 3.98 -17.63 1.57
C VAL A 75 4.65 -16.26 1.53
N THR A 76 4.62 -15.61 0.37
CA THR A 76 5.23 -14.29 0.15
C THR A 76 4.30 -13.37 -0.65
N ASP A 77 4.66 -12.08 -0.75
CA ASP A 77 4.00 -11.10 -1.62
C ASP A 77 2.53 -10.82 -1.24
N LEU A 78 1.54 -11.27 -2.03
CA LEU A 78 0.11 -11.00 -1.78
C LEU A 78 -0.40 -11.49 -0.41
N SER A 79 0.27 -12.47 0.21
CA SER A 79 -0.07 -12.91 1.57
C SER A 79 0.06 -11.80 2.61
N CYS A 80 0.83 -10.72 2.33
CA CYS A 80 1.05 -9.65 3.29
C CYS A 80 -0.22 -8.87 3.67
N PHE A 81 -1.27 -8.89 2.84
CA PHE A 81 -2.54 -8.25 3.16
C PHE A 81 -3.23 -8.87 4.39
N TRP A 82 -2.96 -10.15 4.65
CA TRP A 82 -3.51 -10.91 5.77
C TRP A 82 -2.45 -11.37 6.76
N ALA A 83 -1.33 -10.64 6.86
CA ALA A 83 -0.20 -11.04 7.70
C ALA A 83 -0.63 -11.33 9.15
N VAL A 84 -1.48 -10.47 9.74
CA VAL A 84 -1.97 -10.66 11.11
C VAL A 84 -2.83 -11.93 11.23
N GLN A 85 -3.76 -12.14 10.31
CA GLN A 85 -4.65 -13.30 10.30
C GLN A 85 -3.87 -14.61 10.10
N LEU A 86 -2.82 -14.58 9.26
CA LEU A 86 -1.95 -15.73 9.03
C LEU A 86 -1.05 -16.03 10.22
N ILE A 87 -0.58 -15.01 10.95
CA ILE A 87 0.17 -15.19 12.20
C ILE A 87 -0.71 -15.88 13.25
N ASP A 88 -1.97 -15.45 13.38
CA ASP A 88 -2.92 -16.07 14.30
C ASP A 88 -3.29 -17.51 13.88
N ALA A 89 -3.44 -17.76 12.57
CA ALA A 89 -3.80 -19.07 12.05
C ALA A 89 -2.65 -20.10 12.08
N TYR A 90 -1.40 -19.65 11.99
CA TYR A 90 -0.20 -20.49 11.96
C TYR A 90 0.84 -20.01 13.00
N PRO A 91 0.57 -20.19 14.30
CA PRO A 91 1.41 -19.64 15.37
C PRO A 91 2.83 -20.21 15.41
N ASP A 92 3.04 -21.41 14.86
CA ASP A 92 4.35 -22.06 14.78
C ASP A 92 5.18 -21.61 13.56
N ALA A 93 4.59 -20.84 12.64
CA ALA A 93 5.28 -20.36 11.45
C ALA A 93 6.27 -19.23 11.78
N LYS A 94 7.44 -19.25 11.15
CA LYS A 94 8.42 -18.16 11.25
C LYS A 94 8.01 -17.00 10.34
N ILE A 95 8.21 -15.78 10.82
CA ILE A 95 7.84 -14.55 10.11
C ILE A 95 9.11 -13.87 9.59
N ILE A 96 9.13 -13.53 8.31
CA ILE A 96 10.21 -12.73 7.68
C ILE A 96 9.61 -11.43 7.18
N LEU A 97 10.04 -10.30 7.78
CA LEU A 97 9.70 -8.97 7.29
C LEU A 97 10.79 -8.49 6.33
N THR A 98 10.40 -8.22 5.08
CA THR A 98 11.25 -7.57 4.09
C THR A 98 10.94 -6.08 4.05
N GLU A 99 11.97 -5.26 4.21
CA GLU A 99 11.88 -3.80 4.23
C GLU A 99 12.71 -3.19 3.12
N ARG A 100 12.26 -2.03 2.64
CA ARG A 100 12.96 -1.25 1.64
C ARG A 100 12.71 0.23 1.92
N ASP A 101 13.76 1.02 1.76
CA ASP A 101 13.69 2.48 1.80
C ASP A 101 12.55 3.01 0.91
N PHE A 102 11.73 3.92 1.44
CA PHE A 102 10.49 4.37 0.81
C PHE A 102 10.76 5.03 -0.55
N ASP A 103 11.77 5.90 -0.64
CA ASP A 103 12.09 6.64 -1.87
C ASP A 103 12.55 5.71 -2.99
N LYS A 104 13.10 4.54 -2.64
CA LYS A 104 13.42 3.46 -3.58
C LYS A 104 12.25 2.51 -3.85
N TRP A 105 11.39 2.30 -2.86
CA TRP A 105 10.26 1.37 -2.95
C TRP A 105 9.13 1.96 -3.78
N PHE A 106 8.70 3.19 -3.49
CA PHE A 106 7.50 3.78 -4.07
C PHE A 106 7.55 3.86 -5.61
N PRO A 107 8.63 4.31 -6.27
CA PRO A 107 8.70 4.29 -7.74
C PRO A 107 8.57 2.87 -8.34
N SER A 108 9.10 1.86 -7.64
CA SER A 108 8.97 0.45 -8.02
C SER A 108 7.57 -0.12 -7.71
N PHE A 109 6.87 0.43 -6.72
CA PHE A 109 5.48 0.08 -6.39
C PHE A 109 4.50 0.72 -7.36
N ASP A 110 4.66 2.00 -7.63
CA ASP A 110 3.83 2.74 -8.58
C ASP A 110 3.90 2.11 -9.98
N SER A 111 5.11 1.98 -10.55
CA SER A 111 5.28 1.48 -11.92
C SER A 111 4.88 0.01 -12.12
N GLN A 112 4.98 -0.84 -11.09
CA GLN A 112 4.79 -2.30 -11.23
C GLN A 112 3.49 -2.81 -10.64
N VAL A 113 2.83 -2.04 -9.77
CA VAL A 113 1.58 -2.43 -9.10
C VAL A 113 0.49 -1.42 -9.37
N ILE A 114 0.70 -0.14 -9.01
CA ILE A 114 -0.37 0.86 -9.12
C ILE A 114 -0.75 1.11 -10.58
N GLN A 115 0.20 1.49 -11.44
CA GLN A 115 -0.08 1.81 -12.83
C GLN A 115 -0.66 0.63 -13.61
N PRO A 116 -0.14 -0.61 -13.50
CA PRO A 116 -0.71 -1.73 -14.25
C PRO A 116 -2.12 -2.13 -13.78
N LEU A 117 -2.42 -2.02 -12.48
CA LEU A 117 -3.71 -2.47 -11.93
C LEU A 117 -4.79 -1.39 -11.97
N PHE A 118 -4.42 -0.13 -11.77
CA PHE A 118 -5.36 0.99 -11.61
C PHE A 118 -5.17 2.08 -12.66
N GLY A 119 -4.02 2.12 -13.34
CA GLY A 119 -3.71 3.11 -14.37
C GLY A 119 -4.73 3.14 -15.51
N PRO A 120 -5.09 2.00 -16.14
CA PRO A 120 -6.12 1.98 -17.18
C PRO A 120 -7.47 2.52 -16.68
N TRP A 121 -7.87 2.22 -15.44
CA TRP A 121 -9.17 2.65 -14.90
C TRP A 121 -9.20 4.12 -14.47
N VAL A 122 -8.06 4.67 -14.03
CA VAL A 122 -7.92 6.12 -13.75
C VAL A 122 -7.77 6.92 -15.05
N ASP A 123 -7.11 6.34 -16.06
CA ASP A 123 -6.87 7.00 -17.35
C ASP A 123 -8.10 7.01 -18.25
N VAL A 124 -8.88 5.92 -18.28
CA VAL A 124 -10.06 5.72 -19.15
C VAL A 124 -11.18 6.74 -18.91
N PHE A 125 -11.26 7.37 -17.73
CA PHE A 125 -12.32 8.35 -17.46
C PHE A 125 -11.87 9.81 -17.41
N LEU A 126 -10.57 10.10 -17.26
CA LEU A 126 -10.09 11.47 -17.01
C LEU A 126 -9.05 11.98 -18.00
N LYS A 127 -8.28 11.11 -18.68
CA LYS A 127 -7.25 11.57 -19.64
C LYS A 127 -7.82 11.90 -21.02
N ASP A 128 -8.81 11.13 -21.46
CA ASP A 128 -9.38 11.20 -22.81
C ASP A 128 -10.52 12.24 -22.95
N GLY A 129 -10.78 13.00 -21.88
CA GLY A 129 -11.72 14.12 -21.92
C GLY A 129 -13.19 13.70 -21.91
N TRP A 130 -14.05 14.50 -22.53
CA TRP A 130 -15.51 14.33 -22.43
C TRP A 130 -16.03 13.06 -23.11
N GLU A 131 -15.39 12.61 -24.19
CA GLU A 131 -15.95 11.57 -25.08
C GLU A 131 -16.22 10.22 -24.39
N PRO A 132 -15.25 9.58 -23.70
CA PRO A 132 -15.51 8.29 -23.06
C PRO A 132 -16.46 8.41 -21.86
N LEU A 133 -16.37 9.52 -21.10
CA LEU A 133 -17.26 9.76 -19.95
C LEU A 133 -18.71 9.95 -20.40
N CYS A 134 -18.95 10.80 -21.42
CA CYS A 134 -20.27 11.05 -21.98
C CYS A 134 -20.86 9.79 -22.63
N LYS A 135 -20.03 8.99 -23.33
CA LYS A 135 -20.45 7.69 -23.88
C LYS A 135 -20.89 6.71 -22.81
N PHE A 136 -20.15 6.61 -21.70
CA PHE A 136 -20.49 5.74 -20.58
C PHE A 136 -21.77 6.18 -19.86
N LEU A 137 -21.97 7.50 -19.72
CA LEU A 137 -23.13 8.07 -19.02
C LEU A 137 -24.36 8.29 -19.92
N GLU A 138 -24.27 7.93 -21.20
CA GLU A 138 -25.30 8.17 -22.22
C GLU A 138 -25.72 9.67 -22.27
N LYS A 139 -24.72 10.56 -22.26
CA LYS A 139 -24.90 12.02 -22.35
C LYS A 139 -24.24 12.59 -23.59
N ASP A 140 -24.72 13.75 -24.03
CA ASP A 140 -24.08 14.50 -25.11
C ASP A 140 -22.74 15.11 -24.66
N VAL A 141 -21.76 15.10 -25.54
CA VAL A 141 -20.47 15.76 -25.34
C VAL A 141 -20.64 17.29 -25.43
N PRO A 142 -20.25 18.07 -24.40
CA PRO A 142 -20.28 19.53 -24.47
C PRO A 142 -19.34 20.05 -25.57
N LYS A 143 -19.90 20.71 -26.59
CA LYS A 143 -19.12 21.19 -27.75
C LYS A 143 -18.20 22.38 -27.43
N ASP A 144 -18.57 23.20 -26.45
CA ASP A 144 -17.92 24.49 -26.18
C ASP A 144 -17.08 24.50 -24.89
N LYS A 145 -16.87 23.35 -24.25
CA LYS A 145 -16.16 23.25 -22.97
C LYS A 145 -15.01 22.27 -23.06
N SER A 146 -13.80 22.71 -22.71
CA SER A 146 -12.69 21.80 -22.45
C SER A 146 -13.00 20.93 -21.22
N PHE A 147 -12.52 19.68 -21.23
CA PHE A 147 -12.66 18.80 -20.07
C PHE A 147 -11.97 19.44 -18.85
N PRO A 148 -12.65 19.57 -17.70
CA PRO A 148 -12.11 20.31 -16.56
C PRO A 148 -10.93 19.56 -15.93
N ARG A 149 -9.78 20.22 -15.85
CA ARG A 149 -8.63 19.78 -15.04
C ARG A 149 -8.47 20.72 -13.86
N VAL A 150 -8.96 20.27 -12.70
CA VAL A 150 -8.90 21.01 -11.44
C VAL A 150 -7.98 20.27 -10.48
N ASN A 151 -7.26 20.99 -9.61
CA ASN A 151 -6.29 20.47 -8.64
C ASN A 151 -4.96 19.93 -9.24
N ASP A 152 -4.50 20.49 -10.36
CA ASP A 152 -3.16 20.22 -10.88
C ASP A 152 -2.08 20.91 -10.01
N LYS A 153 -0.88 20.33 -9.91
CA LYS A 153 0.24 20.98 -9.19
C LYS A 153 0.52 22.40 -9.70
N ALA A 154 0.29 22.65 -10.99
CA ALA A 154 0.43 23.97 -11.61
C ALA A 154 -0.70 24.96 -11.26
N SER A 155 -1.86 24.49 -10.78
CA SER A 155 -2.99 25.33 -10.38
C SER A 155 -2.94 25.81 -8.93
N HIS A 156 -1.89 25.45 -8.19
CA HIS A 156 -1.66 25.98 -6.84
C HIS A 156 -1.26 27.45 -6.94
N THR A 157 -2.11 28.32 -6.38
CA THR A 157 -1.98 29.76 -6.47
C THR A 157 -0.82 30.29 -5.62
N GLU A 158 -0.40 31.53 -5.86
CA GLU A 158 0.58 32.20 -4.99
C GLU A 158 0.11 32.24 -3.53
N SER A 159 -1.20 32.36 -3.30
CA SER A 159 -1.84 32.32 -1.98
C SER A 159 -1.59 30.99 -1.25
N ASP A 160 -1.67 29.86 -1.97
CA ASP A 160 -1.38 28.53 -1.39
C ASP A 160 0.09 28.40 -0.99
N ARG A 161 0.99 29.01 -1.77
CA ARG A 161 2.42 29.08 -1.42
C ARG A 161 2.67 29.96 -0.20
N VAL A 162 1.99 31.10 -0.09
CA VAL A 162 2.10 32.01 1.08
C VAL A 162 1.55 31.35 2.34
N ILE A 163 0.37 30.70 2.28
CA ILE A 163 -0.23 29.99 3.42
C ILE A 163 0.68 28.84 3.87
N ARG A 164 1.21 28.04 2.93
CA ARG A 164 2.15 26.96 3.25
C ARG A 164 3.45 27.49 3.85
N ARG A 165 3.98 28.61 3.35
CA ARG A 165 5.18 29.25 3.92
C ARG A 165 4.92 29.80 5.32
N ALA A 166 3.77 30.41 5.56
CA ALA A 166 3.37 30.88 6.88
C ALA A 166 3.21 29.73 7.87
N ALA A 167 2.55 28.64 7.47
CA ALA A 167 2.42 27.43 8.29
C ALA A 167 3.78 26.81 8.63
N TRP A 168 4.70 26.73 7.66
CA TRP A 168 6.08 26.28 7.89
C TRP A 168 6.85 27.18 8.85
N LEU A 169 6.74 28.51 8.72
CA LEU A 169 7.40 29.45 9.63
C LEU A 169 6.85 29.35 11.06
N GLN A 170 5.54 29.12 11.23
CA GLN A 170 4.95 28.89 12.55
C GLN A 170 5.41 27.57 13.16
N ALA A 171 5.45 26.49 12.37
CA ALA A 171 5.99 25.21 12.83
C ALA A 171 7.48 25.32 13.21
N ALA A 172 8.29 26.01 12.41
CA ALA A 172 9.70 26.25 12.70
C ALA A 172 9.89 27.04 14.01
N ARG A 173 9.08 28.09 14.25
CA ARG A 173 9.11 28.83 15.52
C ARG A 173 8.79 27.95 16.73
N ALA A 174 7.90 26.98 16.57
CA ALA A 174 7.56 26.05 17.64
C ALA A 174 8.67 25.03 17.90
N VAL A 175 9.33 24.50 16.87
CA VAL A 175 10.25 23.35 16.99
C VAL A 175 11.70 23.75 17.20
N VAL A 176 12.18 24.82 16.55
CA VAL A 176 13.60 25.23 16.57
C VAL A 176 14.15 25.49 17.99
N PRO A 177 13.42 26.16 18.90
CA PRO A 177 13.93 26.39 20.26
C PRO A 177 14.21 25.08 21.02
N TYR A 178 13.35 24.07 20.86
CA TYR A 178 13.54 22.77 21.48
C TYR A 178 14.70 22.00 20.85
N ALA A 179 14.85 22.05 19.53
CA ALA A 179 15.99 21.44 18.84
C ALA A 179 17.31 22.07 19.31
N ILE A 180 17.36 23.40 19.49
CA ILE A 180 18.51 24.10 20.04
C ILE A 180 18.77 23.66 21.49
N ALA A 181 17.75 23.61 22.34
CA ALA A 181 17.87 23.20 23.74
C ALA A 181 18.36 21.75 23.89
N ILE A 182 17.80 20.82 23.10
CA ILE A 182 18.22 19.41 23.07
C ILE A 182 19.67 19.29 22.62
N THR A 183 20.07 20.03 21.59
CA THR A 183 21.45 20.02 21.09
C THR A 183 22.41 20.59 22.12
N ALA A 184 22.05 21.70 22.78
CA ALA A 184 22.87 22.30 23.84
C ALA A 184 23.01 21.36 25.05
N ALA A 185 21.91 20.71 25.47
CA ALA A 185 21.95 19.72 26.55
C ALA A 185 22.83 18.52 26.20
N TYR A 186 22.69 17.99 24.98
CA TYR A 186 23.53 16.89 24.47
C TYR A 186 25.01 17.28 24.47
N LEU A 187 25.36 18.44 23.91
CA LEU A 187 26.75 18.93 23.90
C LEU A 187 27.28 19.17 25.31
N GLY A 188 26.46 19.66 26.23
CA GLY A 188 26.80 19.81 27.64
C GLY A 188 27.12 18.47 28.32
N CYS A 189 26.30 17.45 28.10
CA CYS A 189 26.55 16.09 28.60
C CYS A 189 27.85 15.49 28.04
N VAL A 190 28.10 15.65 26.74
CA VAL A 190 29.33 15.18 26.08
C VAL A 190 30.56 15.92 26.59
N TYR A 191 30.44 17.22 26.86
CA TYR A 191 31.53 17.98 27.45
C TYR A 191 31.82 17.53 28.90
N TRP A 192 30.77 17.38 29.72
CA TRP A 192 30.88 16.94 31.11
C TRP A 192 31.54 15.57 31.25
N SER A 193 31.17 14.60 30.41
CA SER A 193 31.77 13.26 30.42
C SER A 193 33.23 13.19 29.97
N ARG A 194 33.79 14.30 29.46
CA ARG A 194 35.21 14.40 29.10
C ARG A 194 36.07 15.07 30.16
N ILE A 195 35.47 15.74 31.15
CA ILE A 195 36.19 16.51 32.18
C ILE A 195 36.04 15.94 33.61
N VAL A 196 35.16 14.96 33.80
CA VAL A 196 34.98 14.15 35.03
C VAL A 196 35.34 12.71 34.71
#